data_AF-A0A4V1MRT4-F1
#
_entry.id   AF-A0A4V1MRT4-F1
#
_cell.length_a   1.000
_cell.length_b   1.000
_cell.length_c   1.000
_cell.angle_alpha   90.00
_cell.angle_beta   90.00
_cell.angle_gamma   90.00
#
_symmetry.space_group_name_H-M   'P 1'
#
loop_
_entity.id
_entity.type
_entity.pdbx_description
1 polymer ?
#
loop_
_entity_poly.entity_id
_entity_poly.type
_entity_poly.pdbx_seq_one_letter_code
_entity_poly.pdbx_strand_id
1 'polypeptide(L)'
;MRFLWPELLWLLLALPLLAAAYLYVMTRRKRAVVVYPNLTLARTAMGPAQKLRRHIPPLLCWLALAMALLALARPSATVTLPADTLTLVLAMDVSRSMEAGDVAPTRLSAAQEAARHFVEGLPSSVRLGIVSFAASATVVQPPTEDHQDMIEAIDRFELQTGTATGSGLIVALSTLLPDERANLEALLLNDQFSSFGGIPAPLGKNSEVEAARKREEERPPVEPGSYRNGAIILLTDGRRTTGPDPIGIARMAARRGVRVYTVGFGTPQGGMVGGDGWSYFMQLDEPTLRTIAKLTGGEYFLAGSSGDLSKVYSNLTTRFSLERRDTEISALLAATAAFLLLLACLLSIRWFRR
;
A
#
# COMPACT_ATOMS: atom_id res chain seq x y z
N MET A 1 5.27 -7.25 16.87
CA MET A 1 5.81 -8.42 16.14
C MET A 1 4.65 -9.33 15.82
N ARG A 2 4.48 -9.71 14.56
CA ARG A 2 3.51 -10.71 14.14
C ARG A 2 4.27 -11.97 13.72
N PHE A 3 3.64 -13.13 13.88
CA PHE A 3 4.18 -14.38 13.35
C PHE A 3 3.32 -14.76 12.16
N LEU A 4 3.95 -15.02 11.01
CA LEU A 4 3.20 -15.48 9.84
C LEU A 4 2.64 -16.88 10.09
N TRP A 5 3.40 -17.74 10.79
CA TRP A 5 3.03 -19.12 11.09
C TRP A 5 3.05 -19.39 12.60
N PRO A 6 2.02 -18.95 13.35
CA PRO A 6 1.97 -19.13 14.80
C PRO A 6 1.94 -20.60 15.22
N GLU A 7 1.41 -21.50 14.38
CA GLU A 7 1.34 -22.95 14.67
C GLU A 7 2.72 -23.60 14.84
N LEU A 8 3.78 -23.04 14.26
CA LEU A 8 5.13 -23.57 14.44
C LEU A 8 5.71 -23.29 15.83
N LEU A 9 5.11 -22.39 16.62
CA LEU A 9 5.51 -22.16 18.00
C LEU A 9 5.28 -23.38 18.89
N TRP A 10 4.39 -24.30 18.51
CA TRP A 10 4.20 -25.56 19.23
C TRP A 10 5.45 -26.45 19.20
N LEU A 11 6.31 -26.36 18.18
CA LEU A 11 7.58 -27.10 18.14
C LEU A 11 8.56 -26.68 19.26
N LEU A 12 8.36 -25.51 19.85
CA LEU A 12 9.17 -25.03 20.97
C LEU A 12 8.96 -25.90 22.24
N LEU A 13 7.86 -26.65 22.33
CA LEU A 13 7.65 -27.68 23.37
C LEU A 13 8.60 -28.89 23.24
N ALA A 14 9.26 -29.09 22.09
CA ALA A 14 10.26 -30.14 21.94
C ALA A 14 11.57 -29.83 22.71
N LEU A 15 11.87 -28.55 22.98
CA LEU A 15 13.06 -28.11 23.72
C LEU A 15 13.13 -28.63 25.17
N PRO A 16 12.08 -28.50 26.01
CA PRO A 16 12.11 -29.07 27.36
C PRO A 16 12.20 -30.59 27.34
N LEU A 17 11.64 -31.26 26.33
CA LEU A 17 11.73 -32.72 26.18
C LEU A 17 13.17 -33.16 25.87
N LEU A 18 13.89 -32.41 25.01
CA LEU A 18 15.32 -32.62 24.76
C LEU A 18 16.19 -32.34 26.00
N ALA A 19 15.87 -31.30 26.78
CA ALA A 19 16.57 -31.01 28.03
C ALA A 19 16.36 -32.13 29.07
N ALA A 20 15.13 -32.64 29.18
CA ALA A 20 14.80 -33.77 30.05
C ALA A 20 15.52 -35.06 29.60
N ALA A 21 15.55 -35.34 28.29
CA ALA A 21 16.29 -36.49 27.74
C ALA A 21 17.80 -36.39 28.03
N TYR A 22 18.39 -35.20 27.88
CA TYR A 22 19.80 -34.96 28.23
C TYR A 22 20.09 -35.24 29.70
N LEU A 23 19.26 -34.69 30.61
CA LEU A 23 19.38 -34.95 32.05
C LEU A 23 19.19 -36.44 32.38
N TYR A 24 18.21 -37.10 31.75
CA TYR A 24 17.96 -38.54 31.91
C TYR A 24 19.18 -39.39 31.51
N VAL A 25 19.78 -39.13 30.34
CA VAL A 25 21.02 -39.81 29.91
C VAL A 25 22.15 -39.55 30.90
N MET A 26 22.26 -38.33 31.42
CA MET A 26 23.31 -37.95 32.37
C MET A 26 23.16 -38.65 33.72
N THR A 27 21.93 -38.81 34.22
CA THR A 27 21.64 -39.58 35.44
C THR A 27 21.85 -41.08 35.24
N ARG A 28 21.50 -41.65 34.08
CA ARG A 28 21.82 -43.05 33.74
C ARG A 28 23.32 -43.32 33.69
N ARG A 29 24.10 -42.42 33.07
CA ARG A 29 25.58 -42.55 33.02
C ARG A 29 26.23 -42.51 34.40
N LYS A 30 25.65 -41.81 35.38
CA LYS A 30 26.11 -41.86 36.78
C LYS A 30 25.87 -43.23 37.42
N ARG A 31 24.79 -43.93 37.04
CA ARG A 31 24.48 -45.28 37.54
C ARG A 31 25.28 -46.38 36.83
N ALA A 32 25.74 -46.14 35.61
CA ALA A 32 26.53 -47.09 34.82
C ALA A 32 28.05 -47.04 35.08
N VAL A 33 28.53 -46.21 36.01
CA VAL A 33 29.95 -46.12 36.41
C VAL A 33 30.11 -46.55 37.86
N VAL A 34 30.08 -47.86 38.07
CA VAL A 34 30.67 -48.58 39.21
C VAL A 34 31.14 -49.89 38.55
N VAL A 35 32.39 -50.03 38.13
CA VAL A 35 33.49 -50.58 38.92
C VAL A 35 34.83 -50.05 38.35
N TYR A 36 35.47 -49.08 39.02
CA TYR A 36 36.90 -48.79 38.80
C TYR A 36 37.57 -48.53 40.16
N PRO A 37 38.62 -49.29 40.56
CA PRO A 37 39.15 -49.27 41.93
C PRO A 37 39.92 -48.01 42.36
N ASN A 38 40.14 -47.02 41.48
CA ASN A 38 40.98 -45.84 41.79
C ASN A 38 40.31 -44.50 41.39
N LEU A 39 39.24 -44.14 42.09
CA LEU A 39 38.49 -42.89 41.85
C LEU A 39 39.11 -41.63 42.49
N THR A 40 40.10 -41.76 43.37
CA THR A 40 40.68 -40.65 44.13
C THR A 40 41.65 -39.80 43.28
N LEU A 41 42.45 -40.42 42.40
CA LEU A 41 43.39 -39.74 41.49
C LEU A 41 42.70 -39.04 40.31
N ALA A 42 41.58 -39.56 39.83
CA ALA A 42 40.82 -38.93 38.74
C ALA A 42 40.01 -37.71 39.22
N ARG A 43 39.59 -37.71 40.49
CA ARG A 43 38.77 -36.64 41.09
C ARG A 43 39.59 -35.40 41.44
N THR A 44 40.88 -35.55 41.75
CA THR A 44 41.82 -34.44 41.99
C THR A 44 42.26 -33.75 40.70
N ALA A 45 42.27 -34.45 39.56
CA ALA A 45 42.58 -33.87 38.25
C ALA A 45 41.39 -33.14 37.59
N MET A 46 40.15 -33.40 38.03
CA MET A 46 38.94 -32.78 37.47
C MET A 46 38.51 -31.53 38.25
N GLY A 47 39.11 -30.38 37.91
CA GLY A 47 38.69 -29.09 38.46
C GLY A 47 37.23 -28.71 38.10
N PRO A 48 36.59 -27.81 38.87
CA PRO A 48 35.21 -27.34 38.61
C PRO A 48 35.04 -26.74 37.21
N ALA A 49 36.10 -26.13 36.65
CA ALA A 49 36.14 -25.62 35.29
C ALA A 49 35.92 -26.72 34.22
N GLN A 50 36.34 -27.97 34.48
CA GLN A 50 36.19 -29.09 33.55
C GLN A 50 34.78 -29.69 33.55
N LYS A 51 34.04 -29.55 34.67
CA LYS A 51 32.60 -29.82 34.71
C LYS A 51 31.82 -28.78 33.90
N LEU A 52 32.15 -27.50 34.03
CA LEU A 52 31.46 -26.43 33.29
C LEU A 52 31.71 -26.52 31.78
N ARG A 53 32.96 -26.76 31.34
CA ARG A 53 33.33 -26.96 29.93
C ARG A 53 32.60 -28.12 29.25
N ARG A 54 32.12 -29.11 30.02
CA ARG A 54 31.35 -30.25 29.49
C ARG A 54 29.91 -29.90 29.12
N HIS A 55 29.32 -28.86 29.72
CA HIS A 55 27.93 -28.46 29.48
C HIS A 55 27.77 -27.31 28.51
N ILE A 56 28.84 -26.53 28.27
CA ILE A 56 28.80 -25.37 27.37
C ILE A 56 28.42 -25.77 25.92
N PRO A 57 29.04 -26.77 25.25
CA PRO A 57 28.67 -27.14 23.89
C PRO A 57 27.21 -27.62 23.73
N PRO A 58 26.66 -28.53 24.56
CA PRO A 58 25.26 -28.93 24.43
C PRO A 58 24.28 -27.81 24.77
N LEU A 59 24.62 -26.89 25.67
CA LEU A 59 23.79 -25.72 25.98
C LEU A 59 23.75 -24.74 24.79
N LEU A 60 24.87 -24.51 24.12
CA LEU A 60 24.93 -23.73 22.87
C LEU A 60 24.11 -24.38 21.75
N CYS A 61 24.19 -25.71 21.58
CA CYS A 61 23.34 -26.42 20.62
C CYS A 61 21.85 -26.28 20.93
N TRP A 62 21.47 -26.35 22.21
CA TRP A 62 20.07 -26.18 22.62
C TRP A 62 19.57 -24.76 22.33
N LEU A 63 20.39 -23.74 22.59
CA LEU A 63 20.07 -22.35 22.30
C LEU A 63 20.02 -22.07 20.78
N ALA A 64 20.93 -22.67 20.01
CA ALA A 64 20.89 -22.63 18.55
C ALA A 64 19.61 -23.25 18.00
N LEU A 65 19.19 -24.41 18.53
CA LEU A 65 17.94 -25.07 18.16
C LEU A 65 16.73 -24.20 18.48
N ALA A 66 16.70 -23.56 19.66
CA ALA A 66 15.62 -22.64 20.03
C ALA A 66 15.51 -21.45 19.07
N MET A 67 16.64 -20.84 18.71
CA MET A 67 16.68 -19.74 17.75
C MET A 67 16.27 -20.18 16.34
N ALA A 68 16.64 -21.38 15.91
CA ALA A 68 16.24 -21.93 14.61
C ALA A 68 14.73 -22.21 14.55
N LEU A 69 14.14 -22.76 15.61
CA LEU A 69 12.69 -22.97 15.71
C LEU A 69 11.92 -21.65 15.71
N LEU A 70 12.44 -20.62 16.40
CA LEU A 70 11.86 -19.29 16.40
C LEU A 70 11.94 -18.61 15.02
N ALA A 71 13.04 -18.82 14.28
CA ALA A 71 13.19 -18.35 12.90
C ALA A 71 12.16 -18.99 11.95
N LEU A 72 11.82 -20.27 12.18
CA LEU A 72 10.82 -21.02 11.42
C LEU A 72 9.40 -20.46 11.55
N ALA A 73 9.08 -19.84 12.69
CA ALA A 73 7.81 -19.13 12.91
C ALA A 73 7.70 -17.80 12.13
N ARG A 74 8.76 -17.44 11.37
CA ARG A 74 8.89 -16.22 10.55
C ARG A 74 8.40 -14.97 11.30
N PRO A 75 9.10 -14.55 12.36
CA PRO A 75 8.76 -13.33 13.07
C PRO A 75 8.96 -12.12 12.14
N SER A 76 7.93 -11.28 12.05
CA SER A 76 7.99 -9.99 11.38
C SER A 76 8.06 -8.86 12.40
N ALA A 77 8.85 -7.84 12.09
CA ALA A 77 8.78 -6.56 12.77
C ALA A 77 8.46 -5.44 11.78
N THR A 78 7.72 -4.46 12.28
CA THR A 78 7.47 -3.20 11.60
C THR A 78 8.77 -2.40 11.57
N VAL A 79 9.45 -2.34 10.42
CA VAL A 79 10.60 -1.47 10.21
C VAL A 79 10.15 -0.29 9.36
N THR A 80 10.52 0.92 9.76
CA THR A 80 10.33 2.12 8.95
C THR A 80 11.37 2.11 7.84
N LEU A 81 10.94 1.77 6.63
CA LEU A 81 11.77 1.83 5.42
C LEU A 81 11.38 3.08 4.62
N PRO A 82 12.29 3.68 3.85
CA PRO A 82 11.89 4.68 2.86
C PRO A 82 10.83 4.08 1.95
N ALA A 83 9.72 4.80 1.74
CA ALA A 83 8.74 4.40 0.74
C ALA A 83 9.39 4.57 -0.63
N ASP A 84 9.89 3.49 -1.21
CA ASP A 84 10.59 3.55 -2.50
C ASP A 84 9.63 3.67 -3.70
N THR A 85 8.32 3.62 -3.46
CA THR A 85 7.32 3.63 -4.52
C THR A 85 6.26 4.70 -4.29
N LEU A 86 6.17 5.62 -5.25
CA LEU A 86 5.11 6.63 -5.33
C LEU A 86 3.90 5.99 -6.02
N THR A 87 2.71 6.06 -5.44
CA THR A 87 1.48 5.57 -6.08
C THR A 87 0.67 6.74 -6.62
N LEU A 88 0.46 6.79 -7.92
CA LEU A 88 -0.37 7.78 -8.59
C LEU A 88 -1.67 7.13 -9.05
N VAL A 89 -2.76 7.89 -9.00
CA VAL A 89 -4.03 7.44 -9.58
C VAL A 89 -4.49 8.45 -10.62
N LEU A 90 -4.55 8.00 -11.87
CA LEU A 90 -5.06 8.76 -13.01
C LEU A 90 -6.56 8.52 -13.14
N ALA A 91 -7.37 9.53 -12.83
CA ALA A 91 -8.80 9.52 -13.05
C ALA A 91 -9.13 10.27 -14.34
N MET A 92 -9.59 9.55 -15.36
CA MET A 92 -9.90 10.09 -16.68
C MET A 92 -11.40 10.12 -16.95
N ASP A 93 -11.89 11.28 -17.38
CA ASP A 93 -13.24 11.48 -17.86
C ASP A 93 -13.40 10.90 -19.26
N VAL A 94 -14.37 10.00 -19.43
CA VAL A 94 -14.72 9.38 -20.72
C VAL A 94 -16.15 9.74 -21.13
N SER A 95 -16.71 10.81 -20.58
CA SER A 95 -18.07 11.25 -20.89
C SER A 95 -18.19 11.85 -22.29
N ARG A 96 -19.42 11.92 -22.83
CA ARG A 96 -19.69 12.41 -24.19
C ARG A 96 -19.23 13.85 -24.45
N SER A 97 -19.05 14.68 -23.42
CA SER A 97 -18.50 16.03 -23.60
C SER A 97 -17.00 16.02 -23.96
N MET A 98 -16.32 14.89 -23.76
CA MET A 98 -14.94 14.67 -24.20
C MET A 98 -14.83 14.34 -25.72
N GLU A 99 -15.96 14.21 -26.43
CA GLU A 99 -15.98 14.12 -27.90
C GLU A 99 -15.70 15.48 -28.58
N ALA A 100 -15.78 16.58 -27.83
CA ALA A 100 -15.62 17.91 -28.40
C ALA A 100 -14.26 18.11 -29.11
N GLY A 101 -14.30 18.75 -30.28
CA GLY A 101 -13.14 19.00 -31.14
C GLY A 101 -12.45 20.35 -30.90
N ASP A 102 -12.67 20.99 -29.74
CA ASP A 102 -11.99 22.24 -29.37
C ASP A 102 -10.54 22.03 -28.91
N VAL A 103 -10.18 20.78 -28.61
CA VAL A 103 -8.79 20.32 -28.53
C VAL A 103 -8.63 19.25 -29.60
N ALA A 104 -7.80 19.51 -30.61
CA ALA A 104 -7.61 18.60 -31.73
C ALA A 104 -6.88 17.31 -31.29
N PRO A 105 -7.28 16.12 -31.79
CA PRO A 105 -8.44 15.85 -32.64
C PRO A 105 -9.79 15.92 -31.89
N THR A 106 -9.87 15.30 -30.73
CA THR A 106 -10.98 15.41 -29.75
C THR A 106 -10.39 15.50 -28.35
N ARG A 107 -11.11 16.06 -27.37
CA ARG A 107 -10.64 16.12 -25.97
C ARG A 107 -10.25 14.75 -25.43
N LEU A 108 -11.01 13.69 -25.72
CA LEU A 108 -10.70 12.33 -25.28
C LEU A 108 -9.38 11.85 -25.88
N SER A 109 -9.22 11.97 -27.20
CA SER A 109 -7.97 11.56 -27.86
C SER A 109 -6.76 12.39 -27.39
N ALA A 110 -6.94 13.69 -27.14
CA ALA A 110 -5.91 14.54 -26.58
C ALA A 110 -5.57 14.14 -25.13
N ALA A 111 -6.57 13.74 -24.33
CA ALA A 111 -6.35 13.22 -22.99
C ALA A 111 -5.64 11.87 -22.98
N GLN A 112 -5.97 10.97 -23.92
CA GLN A 112 -5.28 9.70 -24.11
C GLN A 112 -3.81 9.92 -24.48
N GLU A 113 -3.52 10.81 -25.42
CA GLU A 113 -2.15 11.12 -25.84
C GLU A 113 -1.35 11.77 -24.72
N ALA A 114 -1.96 12.71 -24.00
CA ALA A 114 -1.33 13.36 -22.86
C ALA A 114 -1.05 12.36 -21.72
N ALA A 115 -1.96 11.40 -21.49
CA ALA A 115 -1.77 10.33 -20.53
C ALA A 115 -0.69 9.32 -20.98
N ARG A 116 -0.62 8.99 -22.27
CA ARG A 116 0.44 8.14 -22.85
C ARG A 116 1.82 8.76 -22.60
N HIS A 117 2.01 10.03 -23.00
CA HIS A 117 3.26 10.74 -22.77
C HIS A 117 3.61 10.87 -21.29
N PHE A 118 2.59 11.02 -20.43
CA PHE A 118 2.79 11.02 -18.99
C PHE A 118 3.34 9.67 -18.51
N VAL A 119 2.74 8.54 -18.92
CA VAL A 119 3.19 7.18 -18.57
C VAL A 119 4.61 6.91 -19.09
N GLU A 120 4.91 7.30 -20.32
CA GLU A 120 6.26 7.15 -20.91
C GLU A 120 7.33 7.92 -20.13
N GLY A 121 6.96 9.06 -19.52
CA GLY A 121 7.85 9.88 -18.70
C GLY A 121 8.01 9.41 -17.25
N LEU A 122 7.24 8.41 -16.80
CA LEU A 122 7.34 7.91 -15.42
C LEU A 122 8.60 7.04 -15.23
N PRO A 123 9.25 7.08 -14.07
CA PRO A 123 10.24 6.07 -13.71
C PRO A 123 9.57 4.76 -13.30
N SER A 124 10.31 3.66 -13.47
CA SER A 124 9.86 2.30 -13.12
C SER A 124 9.55 2.07 -11.63
N SER A 125 9.89 3.00 -10.74
CA SER A 125 9.55 2.94 -9.31
C SER A 125 8.17 3.52 -8.98
N VAL A 126 7.47 4.10 -9.96
CA VAL A 126 6.14 4.70 -9.76
C VAL A 126 5.07 3.70 -10.14
N ARG A 127 4.12 3.51 -9.23
CA ARG A 127 2.92 2.72 -9.49
C ARG A 127 1.81 3.62 -9.98
N LEU A 128 1.21 3.34 -11.13
CA LEU A 128 0.08 4.10 -11.65
C LEU A 128 -1.17 3.21 -11.68
N GLY A 129 -2.22 3.65 -11.00
CA GLY A 129 -3.58 3.12 -11.15
C GLY A 129 -4.38 4.00 -12.10
N ILE A 130 -5.25 3.39 -12.91
CA ILE A 130 -6.08 4.11 -13.88
C ILE A 130 -7.55 3.87 -13.55
N VAL A 131 -8.30 4.95 -13.42
CA VAL A 131 -9.73 4.99 -13.17
C VAL A 131 -10.38 5.74 -14.32
N SER A 132 -11.40 5.16 -14.93
CA SER A 132 -12.27 5.89 -15.87
C SER A 132 -13.58 6.24 -15.20
N PHE A 133 -14.17 7.36 -15.58
CA PHE A 133 -15.50 7.74 -15.12
C PHE A 133 -16.33 8.43 -16.20
N ALA A 134 -17.63 8.12 -16.16
CA ALA A 134 -18.69 8.79 -16.89
C ALA A 134 -19.92 8.85 -15.96
N ALA A 135 -21.04 8.20 -16.26
CA ALA A 135 -22.16 8.06 -15.29
C ALA A 135 -21.76 7.30 -14.01
N SER A 136 -20.81 6.37 -14.11
CA SER A 136 -20.20 5.64 -13.00
C SER A 136 -18.67 5.65 -13.13
N ALA A 137 -17.97 5.37 -12.04
CA ALA A 137 -16.52 5.27 -12.03
C ALA A 137 -16.06 3.83 -11.78
N THR A 138 -15.00 3.43 -12.47
CA THR A 138 -14.48 2.07 -12.44
C THR A 138 -12.95 2.07 -12.50
N VAL A 139 -12.31 1.15 -11.77
CA VAL A 139 -10.87 0.93 -11.85
C VAL A 139 -10.59 0.09 -13.08
N VAL A 140 -9.92 0.68 -14.05
CA VAL A 140 -9.58 0.03 -15.33
C VAL A 140 -8.30 -0.75 -15.17
N GLN A 141 -7.31 -0.14 -14.53
CA GLN A 141 -6.02 -0.76 -14.22
C GLN A 141 -5.71 -0.53 -12.74
N PRO A 142 -5.56 -1.58 -11.92
CA PRO A 142 -5.05 -1.43 -10.55
C PRO A 142 -3.61 -0.90 -10.58
N PRO A 143 -3.12 -0.27 -9.49
CA PRO A 143 -1.77 0.29 -9.46
C PRO A 143 -0.69 -0.75 -9.83
N THR A 144 -0.08 -0.55 -11.00
CA THR A 144 0.98 -1.41 -11.56
C THR A 144 2.23 -0.59 -11.84
N GLU A 145 3.37 -1.24 -12.03
CA GLU A 145 4.64 -0.64 -12.50
C GLU A 145 4.84 -0.88 -14.01
N ASP A 146 4.01 -1.74 -14.62
CA ASP A 146 4.09 -2.08 -16.04
C ASP A 146 3.48 -0.96 -16.90
N HIS A 147 4.34 -0.25 -17.63
CA HIS A 147 3.92 0.84 -18.51
C HIS A 147 3.09 0.34 -19.69
N GLN A 148 3.30 -0.89 -20.16
CA GLN A 148 2.58 -1.44 -21.30
C GLN A 148 1.11 -1.67 -20.94
N ASP A 149 0.86 -2.27 -19.76
CA ASP A 149 -0.49 -2.45 -19.22
C ASP A 149 -1.24 -1.12 -19.08
N MET A 150 -0.53 -0.06 -18.63
CA MET A 150 -1.10 1.28 -18.48
C MET A 150 -1.49 1.89 -19.83
N ILE A 151 -0.61 1.81 -20.83
CA ILE A 151 -0.86 2.36 -22.17
C ILE A 151 -2.03 1.63 -22.82
N GLU A 152 -2.05 0.30 -22.75
CA GLU A 152 -3.16 -0.50 -23.29
C GLU A 152 -4.50 -0.18 -22.60
N ALA A 153 -4.49 0.10 -21.30
CA ALA A 153 -5.69 0.51 -20.57
C ALA A 153 -6.22 1.88 -21.05
N ILE A 154 -5.33 2.84 -21.34
CA ILE A 154 -5.70 4.18 -21.84
C ILE A 154 -6.29 4.08 -23.26
N ASP A 155 -5.72 3.23 -24.11
CA ASP A 155 -6.13 3.09 -25.51
C ASP A 155 -7.51 2.45 -25.67
N ARG A 156 -7.97 1.69 -24.67
CA ARG A 156 -9.29 1.03 -24.67
C ARG A 156 -10.44 1.94 -24.21
N PHE A 157 -10.18 3.21 -23.94
CA PHE A 157 -11.25 4.12 -23.52
C PHE A 157 -12.22 4.46 -24.65
N GLU A 158 -13.49 4.28 -24.34
CA GLU A 158 -14.61 4.58 -25.22
C GLU A 158 -15.52 5.62 -24.55
N LEU A 159 -16.16 6.44 -25.38
CA LEU A 159 -17.09 7.47 -24.92
C LEU A 159 -18.32 6.83 -24.26
N GLN A 160 -18.67 7.36 -23.10
CA GLN A 160 -19.83 6.95 -22.33
C GLN A 160 -20.74 8.15 -22.04
N THR A 161 -21.98 7.88 -21.61
CA THR A 161 -22.94 8.93 -21.26
C THR A 161 -22.89 9.25 -19.77
N GLY A 162 -23.18 10.52 -19.43
CA GLY A 162 -23.16 11.04 -18.08
C GLY A 162 -21.76 11.39 -17.58
N THR A 163 -21.69 12.29 -16.60
CA THR A 163 -20.44 12.77 -16.00
C THR A 163 -20.59 12.83 -14.48
N ALA A 164 -19.89 11.92 -13.79
CA ALA A 164 -19.90 11.75 -12.35
C ALA A 164 -18.50 11.96 -11.77
N THR A 165 -18.00 13.20 -11.87
CA THR A 165 -16.66 13.58 -11.40
C THR A 165 -16.42 13.22 -9.94
N GLY A 166 -17.44 13.38 -9.08
CA GLY A 166 -17.35 12.98 -7.68
C GLY A 166 -17.15 11.47 -7.50
N SER A 167 -17.86 10.64 -8.27
CA SER A 167 -17.68 9.19 -8.30
C SER A 167 -16.27 8.81 -8.77
N GLY A 168 -15.76 9.50 -9.80
CA GLY A 168 -14.38 9.34 -10.27
C GLY A 168 -13.36 9.60 -9.17
N LEU A 169 -13.53 10.72 -8.46
CA LEU A 169 -12.59 11.15 -7.41
C LEU A 169 -12.58 10.21 -6.20
N ILE A 170 -13.73 9.71 -5.78
CA ILE A 170 -13.82 8.79 -4.63
C ILE A 170 -13.33 7.38 -4.99
N VAL A 171 -13.58 6.89 -6.21
CA VAL A 171 -12.96 5.64 -6.68
C VAL A 171 -11.45 5.80 -6.74
N ALA A 172 -10.95 6.93 -7.27
CA ALA A 172 -9.52 7.22 -7.28
C ALA A 172 -8.91 7.27 -5.87
N LEU A 173 -9.61 7.91 -4.92
CA LEU A 173 -9.20 7.95 -3.52
C LEU A 173 -9.19 6.55 -2.87
N SER A 174 -10.17 5.70 -3.20
CA SER A 174 -10.24 4.32 -2.71
C SER A 174 -9.16 3.42 -3.29
N THR A 175 -8.76 3.66 -4.54
CA THR A 175 -7.64 2.97 -5.19
C THR A 175 -6.31 3.39 -4.57
N LEU A 176 -6.17 4.66 -4.21
CA LEU A 176 -4.96 5.18 -3.57
C LEU A 176 -4.81 4.71 -2.11
N LEU A 177 -5.93 4.59 -1.39
CA LEU A 177 -5.97 4.26 0.04
C LEU A 177 -6.74 2.95 0.27
N PRO A 178 -6.14 1.78 -0.02
CA PRO A 178 -6.82 0.49 0.07
C PRO A 178 -7.33 0.16 1.48
N ASP A 179 -6.62 0.59 2.53
CA ASP A 179 -7.03 0.40 3.93
C ASP A 179 -8.33 1.14 4.28
N GLU A 180 -8.65 2.20 3.54
CA GLU A 180 -9.81 3.06 3.75
C GLU A 180 -10.97 2.74 2.80
N ARG A 181 -10.78 1.78 1.88
CA ARG A 181 -11.72 1.45 0.81
C ARG A 181 -13.12 1.16 1.34
N ALA A 182 -13.25 0.37 2.40
CA ALA A 182 -14.55 0.01 2.99
C ALA A 182 -15.32 1.24 3.51
N ASN A 183 -14.62 2.21 4.13
CA ASN A 183 -15.25 3.45 4.60
C ASN A 183 -15.67 4.35 3.41
N LEU A 184 -14.85 4.42 2.36
CA LEU A 184 -15.14 5.20 1.16
C LEU A 184 -16.28 4.59 0.34
N GLU A 185 -16.33 3.26 0.21
CA GLU A 185 -17.44 2.54 -0.43
C GLU A 185 -18.76 2.73 0.33
N ALA A 186 -18.72 2.74 1.67
CA ALA A 186 -19.91 3.07 2.48
C ALA A 186 -20.43 4.50 2.21
N LEU A 187 -19.53 5.46 1.99
CA LEU A 187 -19.90 6.84 1.65
C LEU A 187 -20.45 6.96 0.22
N LEU A 188 -19.88 6.22 -0.74
CA LEU A 188 -20.36 6.08 -2.12
C LEU A 188 -21.80 5.57 -2.19
N LEU A 189 -22.09 4.51 -1.43
CA LEU A 189 -23.39 3.87 -1.38
C LEU A 189 -24.49 4.79 -0.83
N ASN A 190 -24.16 5.80 -0.03
CA ASN A 190 -25.15 6.76 0.45
C ASN A 190 -25.45 7.85 -0.60
N ASP A 191 -24.41 8.36 -1.25
CA ASP A 191 -24.56 9.53 -2.12
C ASP A 191 -25.16 9.21 -3.51
N GLN A 192 -25.01 7.96 -3.97
CA GLN A 192 -25.76 7.46 -5.13
C GLN A 192 -27.27 7.40 -4.86
N PHE A 193 -27.67 7.11 -3.61
CA PHE A 193 -29.09 7.01 -3.24
C PHE A 193 -29.71 8.37 -2.91
N SER A 194 -28.94 9.33 -2.40
CA SER A 194 -29.41 10.70 -2.15
C SER A 194 -29.71 11.47 -3.45
N SER A 195 -29.01 11.16 -4.55
CA SER A 195 -29.22 11.79 -5.86
C SER A 195 -30.46 11.29 -6.63
N PHE A 196 -30.99 10.09 -6.30
CA PHE A 196 -32.22 9.54 -6.89
C PHE A 196 -33.48 9.88 -6.07
N GLY A 197 -33.65 11.17 -5.71
CA GLY A 197 -34.93 11.66 -5.17
C GLY A 197 -35.35 11.04 -3.84
N GLY A 198 -34.49 11.07 -2.83
CA GLY A 198 -34.90 10.88 -1.43
C GLY A 198 -35.39 9.48 -1.06
N ILE A 199 -34.99 8.43 -1.80
CA ILE A 199 -35.22 7.05 -1.37
C ILE A 199 -34.19 6.72 -0.28
N PRO A 200 -34.61 6.52 0.98
CA PRO A 200 -33.67 6.20 2.05
C PRO A 200 -33.01 4.85 1.76
N ALA A 201 -31.72 4.75 2.08
CA ALA A 201 -30.97 3.51 1.95
C ALA A 201 -31.69 2.34 2.69
N PRO A 202 -31.57 1.09 2.20
CA PRO A 202 -32.27 -0.05 2.78
C PRO A 202 -31.98 -0.17 4.28
N LEU A 203 -33.05 -0.34 5.08
CA LEU A 203 -33.11 -0.28 6.56
C LEU A 203 -32.09 -1.15 7.35
N GLY A 204 -31.25 -1.96 6.70
CA GLY A 204 -30.18 -2.74 7.32
C GLY A 204 -28.75 -2.19 7.16
N LYS A 205 -28.50 -1.27 6.22
CA LYS A 205 -27.15 -0.68 5.96
C LYS A 205 -26.95 0.71 6.55
N ASN A 206 -28.00 1.31 7.10
CA ASN A 206 -27.97 2.68 7.63
C ASN A 206 -26.99 2.83 8.80
N SER A 207 -26.84 1.79 9.64
CA SER A 207 -25.89 1.81 10.76
C SER A 207 -24.43 1.82 10.31
N GLU A 208 -24.09 1.14 9.21
CA GLU A 208 -22.71 1.11 8.68
C GLU A 208 -22.34 2.44 8.03
N VAL A 209 -23.30 3.05 7.32
CA VAL A 209 -23.16 4.37 6.69
C VAL A 209 -23.06 5.48 7.74
N GLU A 210 -23.91 5.46 8.77
CA GLU A 210 -23.83 6.39 9.90
C GLU A 210 -22.51 6.25 10.68
N ALA A 211 -22.06 5.02 10.92
CA ALA A 211 -20.76 4.78 11.53
C ALA A 211 -19.61 5.30 10.66
N ALA A 212 -19.68 5.14 9.33
CA ALA A 212 -18.69 5.68 8.42
C ALA A 212 -18.67 7.23 8.42
N ARG A 213 -19.83 7.89 8.45
CA ARG A 213 -19.93 9.36 8.60
C ARG A 213 -19.33 9.84 9.91
N LYS A 214 -19.72 9.20 11.02
CA LYS A 214 -19.21 9.57 12.34
C LYS A 214 -17.69 9.41 12.42
N ARG A 215 -17.13 8.33 11.86
CA ARG A 215 -15.67 8.14 11.71
C ARG A 215 -15.01 9.23 10.86
N GLU A 216 -15.69 9.70 9.81
CA GLU A 216 -15.18 10.78 8.95
C GLU A 216 -15.22 12.15 9.64
N GLU A 217 -16.27 12.42 10.42
CA GLU A 217 -16.43 13.67 11.18
C GLU A 217 -15.49 13.75 12.38
N GLU A 218 -15.25 12.62 13.06
CA GLU A 218 -14.33 12.52 14.20
C GLU A 218 -12.85 12.49 13.77
N ARG A 219 -12.55 12.41 12.46
CA ARG A 219 -11.18 12.33 11.97
C ARG A 219 -10.45 13.67 12.20
N PRO A 220 -9.27 13.67 12.85
CA PRO A 220 -8.50 14.88 12.99
C PRO A 220 -8.09 15.40 11.60
N PRO A 221 -8.36 16.66 11.26
CA PRO A 221 -7.98 17.21 9.96
C PRO A 221 -6.46 17.22 9.86
N VAL A 222 -5.92 16.55 8.85
CA VAL A 222 -4.51 16.62 8.50
C VAL A 222 -4.31 17.78 7.52
N GLU A 223 -3.15 18.42 7.57
CA GLU A 223 -2.76 19.46 6.59
C GLU A 223 -2.90 18.91 5.15
N PRO A 224 -3.58 19.65 4.25
CA PRO A 224 -3.67 19.28 2.84
C PRO A 224 -2.28 19.08 2.23
N GLY A 225 -2.12 18.00 1.47
CA GLY A 225 -0.82 17.65 0.89
C GLY A 225 0.21 17.08 1.86
N SER A 226 -0.16 16.73 3.09
CA SER A 226 0.72 15.99 4.00
C SER A 226 0.97 14.54 3.57
N TYR A 227 0.09 13.94 2.76
CA TYR A 227 0.28 12.61 2.20
C TYR A 227 1.33 12.66 1.09
N ARG A 228 2.40 11.90 1.24
CA ARG A 228 3.58 11.96 0.37
C ARG A 228 3.74 10.75 -0.55
N ASN A 229 3.14 9.62 -0.19
CA ASN A 229 3.30 8.35 -0.91
C ASN A 229 2.38 8.24 -2.12
N GLY A 230 1.67 9.32 -2.48
CA GLY A 230 0.86 9.35 -3.68
C GLY A 230 0.04 10.61 -3.89
N ALA A 231 -0.59 10.66 -5.05
CA ALA A 231 -1.46 11.75 -5.49
C ALA A 231 -2.48 11.26 -6.52
N ILE A 232 -3.55 12.03 -6.69
CA ILE A 232 -4.57 11.80 -7.71
C ILE A 232 -4.39 12.83 -8.81
N ILE A 233 -4.48 12.40 -10.06
CA ILE A 233 -4.48 13.26 -11.25
C ILE A 233 -5.84 13.10 -11.93
N LEU A 234 -6.62 14.17 -11.99
CA LEU A 234 -7.97 14.19 -12.52
C LEU A 234 -8.00 14.90 -13.87
N LEU A 235 -8.32 14.18 -14.95
CA LEU A 235 -8.42 14.71 -16.33
C LEU A 235 -9.89 14.78 -16.70
N THR A 236 -10.43 15.99 -16.90
CA THR A 236 -11.88 16.20 -17.10
C THR A 236 -12.17 17.58 -17.67
N ASP A 237 -13.38 17.79 -18.15
CA ASP A 237 -13.93 19.12 -18.46
C ASP A 237 -14.62 19.78 -17.24
N GLY A 238 -14.55 19.14 -16.06
CA GLY A 238 -14.98 19.66 -14.77
C GLY A 238 -16.49 19.62 -14.53
N ARG A 239 -17.29 19.19 -15.51
CA ARG A 239 -18.74 19.25 -15.41
C ARG A 239 -19.30 18.02 -14.71
N ARG A 240 -20.40 18.20 -13.98
CA ARG A 240 -21.13 17.11 -13.32
C ARG A 240 -22.56 17.07 -13.85
N THR A 241 -23.01 15.89 -14.28
CA THR A 241 -24.42 15.62 -14.61
C THR A 241 -25.09 14.67 -13.62
N THR A 242 -24.31 13.87 -12.88
CA THR A 242 -24.80 12.90 -11.89
C THR A 242 -23.75 12.64 -10.80
N GLY A 243 -24.12 11.88 -9.78
CA GLY A 243 -23.21 11.45 -8.72
C GLY A 243 -22.90 12.50 -7.66
N PRO A 244 -22.01 12.15 -6.70
CA PRO A 244 -21.73 12.94 -5.52
C PRO A 244 -21.04 14.28 -5.85
N ASP A 245 -21.01 15.16 -4.85
CA ASP A 245 -20.38 16.46 -4.98
C ASP A 245 -18.85 16.41 -5.03
N PRO A 246 -18.20 16.82 -6.13
CA PRO A 246 -16.75 16.70 -6.27
C PRO A 246 -16.00 17.59 -5.26
N ILE A 247 -16.57 18.72 -4.84
CA ILE A 247 -15.98 19.59 -3.80
C ILE A 247 -16.04 18.90 -2.43
N GLY A 248 -17.17 18.25 -2.11
CA GLY A 248 -17.30 17.40 -0.93
C GLY A 248 -16.25 16.29 -0.88
N ILE A 249 -16.04 15.57 -1.99
CA ILE A 249 -15.03 14.52 -2.07
C ILE A 249 -13.60 15.10 -2.03
N ALA A 250 -13.34 16.26 -2.65
CA ALA A 250 -12.06 16.94 -2.54
C ALA A 250 -11.72 17.31 -1.09
N ARG A 251 -12.71 17.73 -0.29
CA ARG A 251 -12.52 17.97 1.14
C ARG A 251 -12.16 16.68 1.89
N MET A 252 -12.76 15.55 1.53
CA MET A 252 -12.39 14.24 2.09
C MET A 252 -10.95 13.84 1.74
N ALA A 253 -10.51 14.11 0.51
CA ALA A 253 -9.13 13.90 0.09
C ALA A 253 -8.16 14.81 0.87
N ALA A 254 -8.52 16.10 1.02
CA ALA A 254 -7.74 17.07 1.78
C ALA A 254 -7.58 16.67 3.26
N ARG A 255 -8.65 16.20 3.92
CA ARG A 255 -8.59 15.67 5.31
C ARG A 255 -7.67 14.46 5.46
N ARG A 256 -7.40 13.74 4.37
CA ARG A 256 -6.45 12.61 4.32
C ARG A 256 -5.05 13.03 3.87
N GLY A 257 -4.84 14.33 3.63
CA GLY A 257 -3.58 14.87 3.13
C GLY A 257 -3.30 14.56 1.66
N VAL A 258 -4.24 13.98 0.92
CA VAL A 258 -4.06 13.58 -0.49
C VAL A 258 -4.18 14.80 -1.39
N ARG A 259 -3.18 15.00 -2.26
CA ARG A 259 -3.21 16.04 -3.30
C ARG A 259 -4.00 15.55 -4.52
N VAL A 260 -4.84 16.42 -5.05
CA VAL A 260 -5.56 16.20 -6.31
C VAL A 260 -5.08 17.27 -7.31
N TYR A 261 -4.38 16.82 -8.34
CA TYR A 261 -4.01 17.63 -9.48
C TYR A 261 -5.13 17.55 -10.51
N THR A 262 -5.54 18.67 -11.06
CA THR A 262 -6.66 18.72 -12.01
C THR A 262 -6.17 19.24 -13.35
N VAL A 263 -6.49 18.53 -14.42
CA VAL A 263 -6.17 18.90 -15.80
C VAL A 263 -7.49 19.12 -16.53
N GLY A 264 -7.77 20.38 -16.85
CA GLY A 264 -8.97 20.79 -17.57
C GLY A 264 -8.82 20.57 -19.08
N PHE A 265 -9.69 19.79 -19.69
CA PHE A 265 -9.77 19.65 -21.15
C PHE A 265 -10.94 20.46 -21.70
N GLY A 266 -10.61 21.43 -22.55
CA GLY A 266 -11.59 22.23 -23.26
C GLY A 266 -11.33 23.73 -23.16
N THR A 267 -12.18 24.48 -23.84
CA THR A 267 -12.12 25.94 -23.88
C THR A 267 -13.19 26.55 -22.95
N PRO A 268 -12.91 27.70 -22.32
CA PRO A 268 -13.92 28.43 -21.53
C PRO A 268 -15.14 28.85 -22.36
N GLN A 269 -14.97 29.02 -23.67
CA GLN A 269 -16.05 29.38 -24.60
C GLN A 269 -16.91 28.17 -25.01
N GLY A 270 -16.41 26.94 -24.81
CA GLY A 270 -17.05 25.69 -25.19
C GLY A 270 -16.72 25.26 -26.62
N GLY A 271 -16.65 23.94 -26.85
CA GLY A 271 -16.39 23.40 -28.18
C GLY A 271 -17.62 23.34 -29.07
N MET A 272 -17.42 23.45 -30.39
CA MET A 272 -18.45 23.17 -31.39
C MET A 272 -18.45 21.67 -31.68
N VAL A 273 -19.56 20.99 -31.40
CA VAL A 273 -19.83 19.64 -31.93
C VAL A 273 -21.07 19.76 -32.81
N GLY A 274 -20.87 19.50 -34.11
CA GLY A 274 -21.92 19.26 -35.11
C GLY A 274 -23.11 20.23 -35.12
N GLY A 275 -23.11 21.20 -36.04
CA GLY A 275 -24.31 21.75 -36.71
C GLY A 275 -25.33 22.58 -35.91
N ASP A 276 -25.71 22.21 -34.70
CA ASP A 276 -26.98 22.65 -34.10
C ASP A 276 -26.84 23.04 -32.62
N GLY A 277 -26.38 24.26 -32.29
CA GLY A 277 -26.68 24.93 -31.01
C GLY A 277 -26.26 24.30 -29.67
N TRP A 278 -25.64 23.11 -29.64
CA TRP A 278 -25.25 22.40 -28.41
C TRP A 278 -23.95 22.90 -27.75
N SER A 279 -23.31 23.94 -28.31
CA SER A 279 -22.00 24.45 -27.86
C SER A 279 -21.98 24.94 -26.40
N TYR A 280 -23.12 25.42 -25.88
CA TYR A 280 -23.24 25.85 -24.48
C TYR A 280 -23.10 24.69 -23.48
N PHE A 281 -23.36 23.45 -23.90
CA PHE A 281 -23.26 22.27 -23.04
C PHE A 281 -21.85 21.64 -23.01
N MET A 282 -20.84 22.33 -23.53
CA MET A 282 -19.47 21.80 -23.61
C MET A 282 -18.43 22.74 -23.02
N GLN A 283 -18.82 23.74 -22.23
CA GLN A 283 -17.88 24.64 -21.56
C GLN A 283 -17.12 23.94 -20.43
N LEU A 284 -15.82 24.23 -20.32
CA LEU A 284 -14.95 23.78 -19.25
C LEU A 284 -15.34 24.45 -17.92
N ASP A 285 -15.63 23.67 -16.88
CA ASP A 285 -15.83 24.18 -15.52
C ASP A 285 -14.48 24.31 -14.77
N GLU A 286 -13.70 25.26 -15.25
CA GLU A 286 -12.41 25.63 -14.66
C GLU A 286 -12.51 26.09 -13.18
N PRO A 287 -13.52 26.87 -12.74
CA PRO A 287 -13.67 27.25 -11.33
C PRO A 287 -13.77 26.05 -10.38
N THR A 288 -14.53 25.02 -10.74
CA THR A 288 -14.66 23.80 -9.93
C THR A 288 -13.33 23.05 -9.83
N LEU A 289 -12.62 22.88 -10.95
CA LEU A 289 -11.31 22.21 -10.97
C LEU A 289 -10.26 22.95 -10.16
N ARG A 290 -10.16 24.28 -10.31
CA ARG A 290 -9.28 25.12 -9.49
C ARG A 290 -9.59 25.01 -8.00
N THR A 291 -10.87 24.91 -7.65
CA THR A 291 -11.31 24.76 -6.26
C THR A 291 -10.86 23.41 -5.69
N ILE A 292 -11.01 22.31 -6.44
CA ILE A 292 -10.56 20.97 -6.04
C ILE A 292 -9.05 20.94 -5.80
N ALA A 293 -8.27 21.48 -6.75
CA ALA A 293 -6.81 21.56 -6.63
C ALA A 293 -6.39 22.37 -5.40
N LYS A 294 -6.97 23.57 -5.22
CA LYS A 294 -6.64 24.46 -4.11
C LYS A 294 -7.00 23.86 -2.74
N LEU A 295 -8.15 23.18 -2.63
CA LEU A 295 -8.57 22.55 -1.37
C LEU A 295 -7.64 21.42 -0.93
N THR A 296 -7.07 20.68 -1.87
CA THR A 296 -6.24 19.50 -1.62
C THR A 296 -4.75 19.81 -1.58
N GLY A 297 -4.35 21.05 -1.89
CA GLY A 297 -2.95 21.45 -2.01
C GLY A 297 -2.29 20.94 -3.30
N GLY A 298 -3.08 20.64 -4.33
CA GLY A 298 -2.61 20.35 -5.69
C GLY A 298 -2.60 21.60 -6.59
N GLU A 299 -2.33 21.37 -7.88
CA GLU A 299 -2.27 22.41 -8.90
C GLU A 299 -3.26 22.14 -10.04
N TYR A 300 -3.75 23.21 -10.65
CA TYR A 300 -4.63 23.17 -11.81
C TYR A 300 -3.82 23.46 -13.09
N PHE A 301 -4.06 22.66 -14.12
CA PHE A 301 -3.46 22.79 -15.44
C PHE A 301 -4.55 22.81 -16.52
N LEU A 302 -4.31 23.55 -17.60
CA LEU A 302 -5.19 23.57 -18.76
C LEU A 302 -4.55 22.75 -19.89
N ALA A 303 -5.27 21.76 -20.41
CA ALA A 303 -4.81 20.95 -21.53
C ALA A 303 -4.81 21.78 -22.81
N GLY A 304 -3.61 22.14 -23.27
CA GLY A 304 -3.38 23.04 -24.40
C GLY A 304 -1.90 23.39 -24.56
N SER A 305 -1.10 23.20 -23.51
CA SER A 305 0.36 23.18 -23.59
C SER A 305 0.83 21.75 -23.28
N SER A 306 1.42 21.08 -24.27
CA SER A 306 1.93 19.69 -24.18
C SER A 306 3.01 19.50 -23.10
N GLY A 307 3.53 20.58 -22.49
CA GLY A 307 4.55 20.54 -21.45
C GLY A 307 4.05 20.52 -20.00
N ASP A 308 2.73 20.56 -19.75
CA ASP A 308 2.22 20.79 -18.39
C ASP A 308 2.08 19.53 -17.51
N LEU A 309 1.84 18.35 -18.08
CA LEU A 309 1.77 17.09 -17.31
C LEU A 309 3.13 16.65 -16.73
N SER A 310 4.23 16.93 -17.45
CA SER A 310 5.59 16.66 -16.94
C SER A 310 5.96 17.52 -15.73
N LYS A 311 5.33 18.70 -15.57
CA LYS A 311 5.51 19.58 -14.39
C LYS A 311 4.79 19.04 -13.15
N VAL A 312 3.65 18.34 -13.34
CA VAL A 312 2.95 17.65 -12.25
C VAL A 312 3.90 16.65 -11.59
N TYR A 313 4.61 15.87 -12.42
CA TYR A 313 5.58 14.88 -11.95
C TYR A 313 6.80 15.53 -11.26
N SER A 314 7.42 16.56 -11.85
CA SER A 314 8.60 17.21 -11.24
C SER A 314 8.30 17.79 -9.85
N ASN A 315 7.08 18.28 -9.62
CA ASN A 315 6.64 18.76 -8.31
C ASN A 315 6.39 17.62 -7.30
N LEU A 316 5.99 16.43 -7.76
CA LEU A 316 5.73 15.25 -6.91
C LEU A 316 7.02 14.59 -6.39
N THR A 317 8.08 14.56 -7.19
CA THR A 317 9.33 13.83 -6.88
C THR A 317 10.16 14.49 -5.78
N THR A 318 9.90 15.75 -5.42
CA THR A 318 10.78 16.51 -4.52
C THR A 318 10.68 16.16 -3.03
N ARG A 319 9.79 15.24 -2.60
CA ARG A 319 9.55 15.01 -1.16
C ARG A 319 9.35 13.54 -0.79
N PHE A 320 10.47 12.85 -0.55
CA PHE A 320 10.49 11.50 0.04
C PHE A 320 9.70 11.41 1.34
N SER A 321 9.15 10.22 1.59
CA SER A 321 8.40 9.88 2.79
C SER A 321 8.77 8.50 3.29
N LEU A 322 8.71 8.33 4.60
CA LEU A 322 9.02 7.09 5.28
C LEU A 322 7.73 6.27 5.41
N GLU A 323 7.77 4.99 5.08
CA GLU A 323 6.64 4.07 5.21
C GLU A 323 7.00 2.94 6.18
N ARG A 324 6.02 2.52 6.99
CA ARG A 324 6.20 1.37 7.89
C ARG A 324 5.89 0.11 7.11
N ARG A 325 6.90 -0.72 6.89
CA ARG A 325 6.73 -2.03 6.24
C ARG A 325 7.04 -3.15 7.23
N ASP A 326 6.20 -4.16 7.26
CA ASP A 326 6.49 -5.40 7.97
C ASP A 326 7.59 -6.15 7.21
N THR A 327 8.77 -6.25 7.80
CA THR A 327 9.87 -7.06 7.26
C THR A 327 10.12 -8.27 8.12
N GLU A 328 10.46 -9.37 7.46
CA GLU A 328 10.81 -10.61 8.13
C GLU A 328 12.22 -10.53 8.70
N ILE A 329 12.35 -10.85 9.99
CA ILE A 329 13.66 -10.92 10.67
C ILE A 329 14.14 -12.39 10.75
N SER A 330 13.39 -13.32 10.14
CA SER A 330 13.68 -14.77 10.12
C SER A 330 15.10 -15.08 9.66
N ALA A 331 15.62 -14.38 8.65
CA ALA A 331 16.97 -14.58 8.13
C ALA A 331 18.07 -14.24 9.16
N LEU A 332 17.90 -13.14 9.92
CA LEU A 332 18.87 -12.75 10.97
C LEU A 332 18.84 -13.75 12.13
N LEU A 333 17.66 -14.23 12.51
CA LEU A 333 17.50 -15.28 13.53
C LEU A 333 18.11 -16.62 13.08
N ALA A 334 17.92 -17.01 11.82
CA ALA A 334 18.54 -18.21 11.26
C ALA A 334 20.08 -18.10 11.21
N ALA A 335 20.61 -16.93 10.84
CA ALA A 335 22.05 -16.68 10.81
C ALA A 335 22.67 -16.77 12.22
N THR A 336 22.02 -16.20 13.24
CA THR A 336 22.48 -16.30 14.63
C THR A 336 22.42 -17.74 15.15
N ALA A 337 21.38 -18.51 14.79
CA ALA A 337 21.30 -19.94 15.10
C ALA A 337 22.44 -20.75 14.47
N ALA A 338 22.73 -20.52 13.19
CA ALA A 338 23.82 -21.18 12.48
C ALA A 338 25.19 -20.85 13.10
N PHE A 339 25.42 -19.59 13.46
CA PHE A 339 26.64 -19.15 14.14
C PHE A 339 26.84 -19.85 15.49
N LEU A 340 25.79 -19.92 16.32
CA LEU A 340 25.83 -20.60 17.62
C LEU A 340 26.12 -22.10 17.46
N LEU A 341 25.57 -22.74 16.43
CA LEU A 341 25.79 -24.15 16.15
C LEU A 341 27.23 -24.42 15.71
N LEU A 342 27.80 -23.57 14.85
CA LEU A 342 29.22 -23.64 14.48
C LEU A 342 30.14 -23.46 15.69
N LEU A 343 29.83 -22.48 16.55
CA LEU A 343 30.58 -22.24 17.79
C LEU A 343 30.54 -23.48 18.70
N ALA A 344 29.36 -24.09 18.85
CA ALA A 344 29.18 -25.30 19.64
C ALA A 344 30.02 -26.47 19.10
N CYS A 345 30.03 -26.68 17.79
CA CYS A 345 30.84 -27.70 17.12
C CYS A 345 32.35 -27.45 17.32
N LEU A 346 32.82 -26.22 17.14
CA LEU A 346 34.23 -25.85 17.33
C LEU A 346 34.69 -26.06 18.78
N LEU A 347 33.87 -25.65 19.76
CA LEU A 347 34.14 -25.85 21.18
C LEU A 347 34.12 -27.34 21.55
N SER A 348 33.20 -28.10 20.96
CA SER A 348 33.13 -29.55 21.13
C SER A 348 34.41 -30.22 20.64
N ILE A 349 34.84 -29.93 19.40
CA ILE A 349 36.09 -30.49 18.86
C ILE A 349 37.30 -30.05 19.67
N ARG A 350 37.39 -28.77 20.05
CA ARG A 350 38.57 -28.24 20.77
C ARG A 350 38.70 -28.78 22.19
N TRP A 351 37.58 -29.02 22.89
CA TRP A 351 37.61 -29.50 24.27
C TRP A 351 37.51 -31.02 24.40
N PHE A 352 37.00 -31.73 23.38
CA PHE A 352 36.85 -33.19 23.39
C PHE A 352 37.78 -33.92 22.42
N ARG A 353 38.67 -33.23 21.68
CA ARG A 353 39.83 -33.89 21.04
C ARG A 353 40.68 -34.54 22.14
N ARG A 354 40.54 -35.86 22.26
CA ARG A 354 41.39 -36.77 23.01
C ARG A 354 41.94 -37.80 22.05
#